data_AF-A0A7S7SSX8-F1
#
_entry.id   AF-A0A7S7SSX8-F1
#
_cell.length_a   1.000
_cell.length_b   1.000
_cell.length_c   1.000
_cell.angle_alpha   90.00
_cell.angle_beta   90.00
_cell.angle_gamma   90.00
#
_symmetry.space_group_name_H-M   'P 1'
#
loop_
_entity.id
_entity.type
_entity.pdbx_description
1 polymer ?
#
loop_
_entity_poly.entity_id
_entity_poly.type
_entity_poly.pdbx_seq_one_letter_code
_entity_poly.pdbx_strand_id
1 'polypeptide(L)'
;MEPGALLPDELDTSRDQPPVRFIPTPSAPYQQQHRLARLLEQPVDPGGEQPGTGAAQLEDELQAEAPPLPHAFGARVLMWKQDPSVGEIGTRRAYLPGPVLAGPRDARIAPGTPGIDPVEPNAFGDFVTQPDTPQFDAVHTFAVVRQTLTMYQRALLAAGLDMPLPWQWNTSMDTRPLMVHPYGLPNVMNAFYSRSQACLKFGDFIPPGAAAAAADAETARVYTCRSFDIVAHETAHAVLDGLKPQWLQADAPPQTGGLHEAFGDLTAIFLALSQLDQCEAVVAQTKAHLHDKTYLADIAEQFGMALGGGTGLRNADNDLTLSQAGTQVHAISQVFTGAMYDVLADMFAYERNPVLDDCAAVLHRVAAYLRGLLLRALIAAPDRAATYVDVLNEMLRIVQDDGKPPIYAAFIHNQFARREVVEHPGEAAMAQPPAAPLAPKVCDKPGARQDRRACCGTMNLPEYHRVNRVLDSESAALARWCAANGRLGECLLPSAAVVPVAGVEPAGAERA
;
A
#
# COMPACT_ATOMS: atom_id res chain seq x y z
N MET A 1 6.27 71.44 16.52
CA MET A 1 7.31 71.45 15.48
C MET A 1 8.02 70.12 15.55
N GLU A 2 8.00 69.40 14.45
CA GLU A 2 8.71 68.14 14.16
C GLU A 2 10.13 68.09 14.73
N PRO A 3 10.60 66.89 15.09
CA PRO A 3 11.55 66.27 14.17
C PRO A 3 11.34 64.75 13.97
N GLY A 4 11.16 64.35 12.71
CA GLY A 4 12.19 63.57 12.03
C GLY A 4 12.02 62.04 12.07
N ALA A 5 11.14 61.54 11.22
CA ALA A 5 11.20 60.28 10.45
C ALA A 5 11.93 59.09 11.08
N LEU A 6 11.15 58.22 11.72
CA LEU A 6 11.48 56.82 11.99
C LEU A 6 11.36 56.03 10.68
N LEU A 7 12.47 55.43 10.25
CA LEU A 7 12.50 54.38 9.23
C LEU A 7 11.85 53.10 9.83
N PRO A 8 10.95 52.42 9.13
CA PRO A 8 10.36 51.18 9.63
C PRO A 8 11.31 49.98 9.47
N ASP A 9 11.37 49.17 10.52
CA ASP A 9 11.90 47.81 10.53
C ASP A 9 11.23 46.97 9.42
N GLU A 10 11.96 46.71 8.34
CA GLU A 10 11.65 45.60 7.45
C GLU A 10 12.23 44.32 8.06
N LEU A 11 11.37 43.59 8.79
CA LEU A 11 11.53 42.16 9.04
C LEU A 11 11.39 41.43 7.69
N ASP A 12 12.50 41.30 6.98
CA ASP A 12 12.64 40.34 5.88
C ASP A 12 12.57 38.92 6.48
N THR A 13 11.38 38.32 6.45
CA THR A 13 11.17 36.89 6.74
C THR A 13 11.26 36.08 5.45
N SER A 14 12.38 36.17 4.74
CA SER A 14 12.80 35.08 3.87
C SER A 14 13.27 33.91 4.76
N ARG A 15 12.46 32.85 4.83
CA ARG A 15 12.91 31.55 5.35
C ARG A 15 13.98 31.03 4.39
N ASP A 16 15.22 31.38 4.69
CA ASP A 16 16.42 30.86 4.05
C ASP A 16 16.58 29.39 4.47
N GLN A 17 15.82 28.48 3.83
CA GLN A 17 16.16 27.07 3.85
C GLN A 17 17.45 26.92 3.04
N PRO A 18 18.53 26.35 3.60
CA PRO A 18 19.76 26.16 2.85
C PRO A 18 19.44 25.27 1.63
N PRO A 19 19.99 25.57 0.44
CA PRO A 19 19.77 24.77 -0.74
C PRO A 19 20.13 23.32 -0.42
N VAL A 20 19.21 22.40 -0.73
CA VAL A 20 19.40 20.95 -0.61
C VAL A 20 20.79 20.63 -1.15
N ARG A 21 21.71 20.21 -0.27
CA ARG A 21 23.08 19.88 -0.69
C ARG A 21 22.98 18.83 -1.79
N PHE A 22 23.27 19.24 -3.01
CA PHE A 22 23.52 18.36 -4.12
C PHE A 22 24.76 17.55 -3.73
N ILE A 23 24.57 16.34 -3.19
CA ILE A 23 25.66 15.39 -3.04
C ILE A 23 26.05 15.03 -4.47
N PRO A 24 27.23 15.44 -4.96
CA PRO A 24 27.61 15.14 -6.32
C PRO A 24 27.73 13.62 -6.46
N THR A 25 26.98 13.03 -7.37
CA THR A 25 27.29 11.69 -7.90
C THR A 25 28.76 11.70 -8.34
N PRO A 26 29.56 10.64 -8.10
CA PRO A 26 30.95 10.60 -8.54
C PRO A 26 31.03 11.03 -10.00
N SER A 27 31.68 12.17 -10.22
CA SER A 27 31.68 12.86 -11.50
C SER A 27 32.35 11.99 -12.57
N ALA A 28 32.03 12.21 -13.85
CA ALA A 28 32.72 11.52 -14.94
C ALA A 28 34.27 11.61 -14.83
N PRO A 29 34.85 12.76 -14.41
CA PRO A 29 36.27 12.86 -14.06
C PRO A 29 36.70 11.90 -12.95
N TYR A 30 35.95 11.80 -11.84
CA TYR A 30 36.28 10.91 -10.72
C TYR A 30 36.31 9.44 -11.16
N GLN A 31 35.34 9.01 -11.99
CA GLN A 31 35.28 7.65 -12.51
C GLN A 31 36.40 7.34 -13.52
N GLN A 32 36.78 8.33 -14.33
CA GLN A 32 37.90 8.19 -15.27
C GLN A 32 39.23 8.10 -14.51
N GLN A 33 39.39 8.89 -13.45
CA GLN A 33 40.55 8.87 -12.57
C GLN A 33 40.66 7.55 -11.80
N HIS A 34 39.54 7.01 -11.32
CA HIS A 34 39.50 5.71 -10.65
C HIS A 34 39.76 4.54 -11.63
N ARG A 35 39.30 4.64 -12.89
CA ARG A 35 39.64 3.68 -13.95
C ARG A 35 41.13 3.74 -14.31
N LEU A 36 41.68 4.95 -14.44
CA LEU A 36 43.10 5.17 -14.70
C LEU A 36 43.98 4.66 -13.55
N ALA A 37 43.60 4.91 -12.30
CA ALA A 37 44.31 4.39 -11.13
C ALA A 37 44.36 2.86 -11.13
N ARG A 38 43.24 2.18 -11.42
CA ARG A 38 43.19 0.72 -11.54
C ARG A 38 44.03 0.15 -12.70
N LEU A 39 44.15 0.88 -13.81
CA LEU A 39 44.99 0.47 -14.94
C LEU A 39 46.49 0.63 -14.63
N LEU A 40 46.85 1.59 -13.78
CA LEU A 40 48.22 1.83 -13.34
C LEU A 40 48.67 0.86 -12.22
N GLU A 41 47.72 0.26 -11.51
CA GLU A 41 47.96 -0.76 -10.47
C GLU A 41 48.11 -2.18 -11.04
N GLN A 42 47.88 -2.39 -12.34
CA GLN A 42 48.16 -3.69 -12.97
C GLN A 42 49.68 -3.86 -13.11
N PRO A 43 50.29 -4.92 -12.52
CA PRO A 43 51.69 -5.19 -12.75
C PRO A 43 51.90 -5.53 -14.23
N VAL A 44 52.87 -4.86 -14.85
CA VAL A 44 53.34 -5.21 -16.21
C VAL A 44 54.07 -6.54 -16.09
N ASP A 45 53.48 -7.61 -16.60
CA ASP A 45 54.12 -8.92 -16.64
C ASP A 45 55.21 -8.92 -17.73
N PRO A 46 56.50 -9.08 -17.40
CA PRO A 46 57.57 -9.03 -18.36
C PRO A 46 57.91 -10.46 -18.82
N GLY A 47 57.67 -10.74 -20.10
CA GLY A 47 58.34 -11.83 -20.80
C GLY A 47 57.52 -13.10 -20.99
N GLY A 48 57.53 -13.58 -22.23
CA GLY A 48 56.83 -14.78 -22.63
C GLY A 48 57.51 -16.05 -22.17
N GLU A 49 56.68 -17.03 -21.82
CA GLU A 49 56.86 -18.45 -22.03
C GLU A 49 55.48 -19.08 -21.84
N GLN A 50 55.00 -19.89 -22.80
CA GLN A 50 53.74 -20.62 -22.64
C GLN A 50 53.94 -21.76 -21.65
N PRO A 51 53.16 -21.85 -20.55
CA PRO A 51 53.10 -23.07 -19.75
C PRO A 51 51.95 -23.95 -20.23
N GLY A 52 52.22 -25.25 -20.27
CA GLY A 52 51.36 -26.28 -20.78
C GLY A 52 50.03 -26.48 -20.03
N THR A 53 49.29 -27.43 -20.58
CA THR A 53 47.88 -27.82 -20.36
C THR A 53 47.52 -28.34 -18.95
N GLY A 54 48.11 -27.76 -17.90
CA GLY A 54 47.82 -28.08 -16.49
C GLY A 54 47.12 -26.95 -15.71
N ALA A 55 47.05 -25.73 -16.24
CA ALA A 55 46.38 -24.61 -15.57
C ALA A 55 44.85 -24.65 -15.67
N ALA A 56 44.31 -25.32 -16.70
CA ALA A 56 42.86 -25.39 -16.96
C ALA A 56 42.07 -26.18 -15.90
N GLN A 57 42.74 -26.95 -15.03
CA GLN A 57 42.07 -27.67 -13.94
C GLN A 57 42.09 -26.93 -12.59
N LEU A 58 42.91 -25.88 -12.46
CA LEU A 58 42.96 -25.03 -11.26
C LEU A 58 42.14 -23.73 -11.43
N GLU A 59 41.89 -23.32 -12.67
CA GLU A 59 41.01 -22.18 -12.99
C GLU A 59 39.52 -22.51 -12.77
N ASP A 60 39.13 -23.78 -12.91
CA ASP A 60 37.74 -24.25 -12.76
C ASP A 60 37.30 -24.34 -11.28
N GLU A 61 38.24 -24.47 -10.34
CA GLU A 61 37.95 -24.55 -8.90
C GLU A 61 38.00 -23.18 -8.18
N LEU A 62 38.45 -22.12 -8.85
CA LEU A 62 38.59 -20.76 -8.29
C LEU A 62 37.72 -19.70 -8.98
N GLN A 63 36.90 -20.08 -9.97
CA GLN A 63 35.74 -19.29 -10.38
C GLN A 63 34.64 -19.38 -9.31
N ALA A 64 34.93 -18.88 -8.12
CA ALA A 64 33.87 -18.38 -7.26
C ALA A 64 33.10 -17.37 -8.11
N GLU A 65 31.84 -17.68 -8.44
CA GLU A 65 30.94 -16.80 -9.20
C GLU A 65 31.16 -15.37 -8.70
N ALA A 66 31.73 -14.52 -9.55
CA ALA A 66 31.86 -13.11 -9.22
C ALA A 66 30.46 -12.65 -8.80
N PRO A 67 30.30 -11.98 -7.64
CA PRO A 67 28.99 -11.62 -7.15
C PRO A 67 28.24 -10.91 -8.28
N PRO A 68 26.99 -11.33 -8.59
CA PRO A 68 26.28 -10.82 -9.75
C PRO A 68 26.32 -9.30 -9.71
N LEU A 69 26.72 -8.67 -10.81
CA LEU A 69 26.75 -7.21 -10.90
C LEU A 69 25.40 -6.70 -10.38
N PRO A 70 25.39 -5.78 -9.39
CA PRO A 70 24.13 -5.25 -8.85
C PRO A 70 23.30 -4.78 -10.04
N HIS A 71 22.04 -5.23 -10.11
CA HIS A 71 21.18 -5.13 -11.29
C HIS A 71 21.41 -3.79 -12.00
N ALA A 72 22.05 -3.80 -13.18
CA ALA A 72 22.48 -2.60 -13.88
C ALA A 72 21.31 -1.76 -14.43
N PHE A 73 20.07 -2.10 -14.08
CA PHE A 73 18.83 -1.49 -14.52
C PHE A 73 17.99 -1.10 -13.30
N GLY A 74 17.75 0.20 -13.15
CA GLY A 74 16.96 0.80 -12.09
C GLY A 74 16.93 2.31 -12.23
N ALA A 75 15.99 2.96 -11.57
CA ALA A 75 15.85 4.41 -11.60
C ALA A 75 15.94 4.99 -10.19
N ARG A 76 16.73 6.06 -10.01
CA ARG A 76 16.61 6.91 -8.82
C ARG A 76 15.42 7.84 -9.01
N VAL A 77 14.65 8.01 -7.95
CA VAL A 77 13.50 8.93 -7.91
C VAL A 77 13.63 9.86 -6.71
N LEU A 78 13.08 11.07 -6.81
CA LEU A 78 12.81 11.92 -5.65
C LEU A 78 11.34 11.78 -5.26
N MET A 79 11.05 11.60 -3.98
CA MET A 79 9.69 11.37 -3.49
C MET A 79 9.51 11.94 -2.07
N TRP A 80 8.28 12.29 -1.69
CA TRP A 80 7.97 12.55 -0.28
C TRP A 80 8.17 11.28 0.56
N LYS A 81 8.68 11.46 1.78
CA LYS A 81 8.80 10.34 2.72
C LYS A 81 7.44 9.96 3.32
N GLN A 82 6.62 10.97 3.61
CA GLN A 82 5.26 10.90 4.15
C GLN A 82 4.41 12.00 3.49
N ASP A 83 3.35 12.45 4.14
CA ASP A 83 2.60 13.65 3.77
C ASP A 83 3.45 14.95 3.86
N PRO A 84 3.26 15.94 2.94
CA PRO A 84 3.99 17.21 2.96
C PRO A 84 3.89 18.01 4.27
N SER A 85 2.84 17.80 5.06
CA SER A 85 2.69 18.42 6.38
C SER A 85 3.63 17.84 7.45
N VAL A 86 4.18 16.63 7.23
CA VAL A 86 5.21 16.03 8.09
C VAL A 86 6.59 16.53 7.66
N GLY A 87 6.78 17.84 7.79
CA GLY A 87 7.95 18.56 7.24
C GLY A 87 9.31 18.16 7.84
N GLU A 88 9.33 17.52 9.01
CA GLU A 88 10.57 17.09 9.69
C GLU A 88 11.39 16.09 8.88
N ILE A 89 10.72 15.14 8.21
CA ILE A 89 11.37 14.05 7.47
C ILE A 89 11.51 14.35 5.96
N GLY A 90 10.67 15.24 5.42
CA GLY A 90 10.81 15.82 4.09
C GLY A 90 10.77 14.82 2.93
N THR A 91 11.65 15.01 1.95
CA THR A 91 11.77 14.13 0.76
C THR A 91 12.96 13.19 0.87
N ARG A 92 12.92 12.09 0.11
CA ARG A 92 14.05 11.15 -0.04
C ARG A 92 14.34 10.85 -1.50
N ARG A 93 15.60 10.49 -1.76
CA ARG A 93 15.95 9.75 -2.97
C ARG A 93 15.72 8.28 -2.71
N ALA A 94 14.97 7.62 -3.58
CA ALA A 94 14.77 6.18 -3.53
C ALA A 94 15.31 5.54 -4.80
N TYR A 95 15.79 4.30 -4.69
CA TYR A 95 16.17 3.49 -5.85
C TYR A 95 15.05 2.49 -6.14
N LEU A 96 14.54 2.49 -7.37
CA LEU A 96 13.55 1.54 -7.86
C LEU A 96 14.27 0.49 -8.71
N PRO A 97 14.38 -0.77 -8.24
CA PRO A 97 15.01 -1.83 -9.01
C PRO A 97 14.18 -2.21 -10.26
N GLY A 98 14.88 -2.46 -11.37
CA GLY A 98 14.28 -2.83 -12.64
C GLY A 98 13.98 -1.65 -13.56
N PRO A 99 13.63 -1.91 -14.83
CA PRO A 99 13.43 -0.86 -15.81
C PRO A 99 12.21 0.02 -15.47
N VAL A 100 12.40 1.34 -15.56
CA VAL A 100 11.34 2.35 -15.49
C VAL A 100 11.43 3.20 -16.77
N LEU A 101 10.32 3.31 -17.50
CA LEU A 101 10.23 4.03 -18.77
C LEU A 101 9.59 5.41 -18.59
N ALA A 102 9.70 6.29 -19.58
CA ALA A 102 9.14 7.64 -19.58
C ALA A 102 7.63 7.72 -19.29
N GLY A 103 7.20 8.82 -18.68
CA GLY A 103 5.91 8.94 -18.02
C GLY A 103 5.81 7.83 -16.99
N PRO A 104 6.59 7.91 -15.89
CA PRO A 104 7.18 6.78 -15.18
C PRO A 104 6.25 5.58 -15.19
N ARG A 105 6.66 4.54 -15.93
CA ARG A 105 5.85 3.34 -16.16
C ARG A 105 6.70 2.08 -16.21
N ASP A 106 6.01 0.97 -16.00
CA ASP A 106 6.54 -0.37 -16.19
C ASP A 106 5.41 -1.31 -16.69
N ALA A 107 5.63 -2.63 -16.67
CA ALA A 107 4.66 -3.61 -17.15
C ALA A 107 3.37 -3.71 -16.29
N ARG A 108 3.38 -3.18 -15.06
CA ARG A 108 2.32 -3.31 -14.06
C ARG A 108 1.64 -1.97 -13.77
N ILE A 109 2.32 -0.84 -13.99
CA ILE A 109 1.86 0.50 -13.65
C ILE A 109 2.11 1.44 -14.83
N ALA A 110 1.11 2.23 -15.20
CA ALA A 110 1.22 3.21 -16.29
C ALA A 110 0.52 4.54 -15.93
N PRO A 111 0.95 5.68 -16.50
CA PRO A 111 0.29 6.96 -16.28
C PRO A 111 -1.08 6.98 -16.98
N GLY A 112 -2.08 7.50 -16.28
CA GLY A 112 -3.43 7.68 -16.78
C GLY A 112 -3.56 8.83 -17.77
N THR A 113 -4.52 8.73 -18.70
CA THR A 113 -4.84 9.79 -19.69
C THR A 113 -6.33 10.19 -19.62
N PRO A 114 -6.67 11.50 -19.64
CA PRO A 114 -5.76 12.65 -19.57
C PRO A 114 -5.01 12.67 -18.22
N GLY A 115 -3.84 13.30 -18.21
CA GLY A 115 -2.95 13.31 -17.05
C GLY A 115 -1.82 14.29 -17.21
N ILE A 116 -0.86 14.22 -16.29
CA ILE A 116 0.37 15.00 -16.33
C ILE A 116 1.20 14.57 -17.55
N ASP A 117 1.85 15.53 -18.21
CA ASP A 117 2.71 15.25 -19.35
C ASP A 117 3.78 14.20 -18.99
N PRO A 118 4.13 13.28 -19.92
CA PRO A 118 5.12 12.26 -19.65
C PRO A 118 6.45 12.84 -19.15
N VAL A 119 6.87 12.41 -17.96
CA VAL A 119 8.17 12.77 -17.39
C VAL A 119 9.23 11.89 -18.01
N GLU A 120 10.23 12.47 -18.65
CA GLU A 120 11.36 11.74 -19.23
C GLU A 120 12.44 11.47 -18.16
N PRO A 121 13.09 10.28 -18.18
CA PRO A 121 14.28 10.07 -17.36
C PRO A 121 15.45 10.91 -17.86
N ASN A 122 16.39 11.24 -16.97
CA ASN A 122 17.64 11.87 -17.37
C ASN A 122 18.59 10.87 -18.08
N ALA A 123 19.79 11.34 -18.46
CA ALA A 123 20.79 10.51 -19.15
C ALA A 123 21.26 9.26 -18.36
N PHE A 124 20.99 9.18 -17.06
CA PHE A 124 21.29 8.03 -16.20
C PHE A 124 20.09 7.11 -15.98
N GLY A 125 18.92 7.41 -16.57
CA GLY A 125 17.69 6.66 -16.32
C GLY A 125 16.93 7.09 -15.06
N ASP A 126 17.30 8.22 -14.45
CA ASP A 126 16.71 8.68 -13.19
C ASP A 126 15.60 9.72 -13.38
N PHE A 127 14.64 9.76 -12.45
CA PHE A 127 13.55 10.72 -12.37
C PHE A 127 13.70 11.60 -11.12
N VAL A 128 14.62 12.57 -11.18
CA VAL A 128 14.84 13.53 -10.08
C VAL A 128 14.23 14.87 -10.47
N THR A 129 12.98 15.07 -10.07
CA THR A 129 12.18 16.26 -10.37
C THR A 129 12.12 17.20 -9.16
N GLN A 130 11.80 18.46 -9.39
CA GLN A 130 11.64 19.45 -8.33
C GLN A 130 10.35 19.18 -7.54
N PRO A 131 10.37 19.14 -6.19
CA PRO A 131 9.15 19.03 -5.37
C PRO A 131 8.10 20.09 -5.72
N ASP A 132 6.85 19.78 -5.42
CA ASP A 132 5.70 20.66 -5.66
C ASP A 132 5.44 21.02 -7.14
N THR A 133 5.94 20.18 -8.05
CA THR A 133 5.63 20.27 -9.50
C THR A 133 4.79 19.08 -9.95
N PRO A 134 3.98 19.22 -11.02
CA PRO A 134 3.25 18.08 -11.59
C PRO A 134 4.15 16.90 -11.94
N GLN A 135 5.35 17.15 -12.47
CA GLN A 135 6.30 16.09 -12.82
C GLN A 135 6.76 15.32 -11.58
N PHE A 136 6.97 16.01 -10.46
CA PHE A 136 7.25 15.36 -9.19
C PHE A 136 6.07 14.57 -8.67
N ASP A 137 4.86 15.11 -8.74
CA ASP A 137 3.66 14.40 -8.30
C ASP A 137 3.47 13.10 -9.09
N ALA A 138 3.75 13.11 -10.41
CA ALA A 138 3.73 11.91 -11.25
C ALA A 138 4.79 10.87 -10.83
N VAL A 139 6.04 11.30 -10.59
CA VAL A 139 7.15 10.42 -10.17
C VAL A 139 6.93 9.86 -8.77
N HIS A 140 6.55 10.71 -7.82
CA HIS A 140 6.26 10.31 -6.44
C HIS A 140 5.13 9.30 -6.39
N THR A 141 3.98 9.59 -7.03
CA THR A 141 2.82 8.68 -7.03
C THR A 141 3.20 7.33 -7.63
N PHE A 142 3.88 7.30 -8.78
CA PHE A 142 4.38 6.06 -9.37
C PHE A 142 5.30 5.29 -8.42
N ALA A 143 6.25 5.99 -7.78
CA ALA A 143 7.22 5.38 -6.89
C ALA A 143 6.55 4.72 -5.68
N VAL A 144 5.55 5.37 -5.08
CA VAL A 144 4.79 4.79 -3.95
C VAL A 144 4.04 3.54 -4.40
N VAL A 145 3.28 3.60 -5.51
CA VAL A 145 2.56 2.43 -6.06
C VAL A 145 3.53 1.27 -6.33
N ARG A 146 4.68 1.56 -6.95
CA ARG A 146 5.71 0.56 -7.27
C ARG A 146 6.35 -0.04 -6.01
N GLN A 147 6.60 0.77 -4.99
CA GLN A 147 7.14 0.32 -3.71
C GLN A 147 6.14 -0.56 -2.96
N THR A 148 4.84 -0.21 -2.95
CA THR A 148 3.77 -1.05 -2.36
C THR A 148 3.71 -2.43 -3.02
N LEU A 149 3.69 -2.48 -4.35
CA LEU A 149 3.67 -3.74 -5.10
C LEU A 149 4.92 -4.57 -4.81
N THR A 150 6.10 -3.94 -4.80
CA THR A 150 7.38 -4.60 -4.51
C THR A 150 7.43 -5.14 -3.08
N MET A 151 6.93 -4.38 -2.10
CA MET A 151 6.88 -4.77 -0.70
C MET A 151 6.08 -6.06 -0.51
N TYR A 152 4.88 -6.14 -1.10
CA TYR A 152 4.05 -7.33 -0.98
C TYR A 152 4.57 -8.51 -1.81
N GLN A 153 5.09 -8.27 -3.01
CA GLN A 153 5.71 -9.32 -3.82
C GLN A 153 6.89 -9.97 -3.08
N ARG A 154 7.73 -9.17 -2.42
CA ARG A 154 8.83 -9.67 -1.58
C ARG A 154 8.31 -10.44 -0.37
N ALA A 155 7.23 -9.99 0.27
CA ALA A 155 6.64 -10.68 1.41
C ALA A 155 6.12 -12.09 1.03
N LEU A 156 5.49 -12.24 -0.14
CA LEU A 156 5.07 -13.53 -0.67
C LEU A 156 6.25 -14.45 -0.97
N LEU A 157 7.25 -13.93 -1.70
CA LEU A 157 8.46 -14.69 -2.03
C LEU A 157 9.22 -15.15 -0.78
N ALA A 158 9.36 -14.27 0.22
CA ALA A 158 10.01 -14.62 1.49
C ALA A 158 9.25 -15.71 2.26
N ALA A 159 7.95 -15.86 2.02
CA ALA A 159 7.13 -16.95 2.56
C ALA A 159 7.10 -18.21 1.66
N GLY A 160 7.88 -18.25 0.59
CA GLY A 160 7.90 -19.38 -0.36
C GLY A 160 6.71 -19.40 -1.32
N LEU A 161 5.93 -18.32 -1.41
CA LEU A 161 4.82 -18.20 -2.36
C LEU A 161 5.31 -17.50 -3.64
N ASP A 162 5.75 -18.31 -4.61
CA ASP A 162 6.17 -17.84 -5.93
C ASP A 162 4.94 -17.62 -6.83
N MET A 163 4.23 -16.52 -6.58
CA MET A 163 3.13 -16.06 -7.41
C MET A 163 3.23 -14.55 -7.68
N PRO A 164 2.89 -14.08 -8.89
CA PRO A 164 2.76 -12.65 -9.13
C PRO A 164 1.53 -12.11 -8.41
N LEU A 165 1.58 -10.87 -7.92
CA LEU A 165 0.40 -10.14 -7.48
C LEU A 165 -0.44 -9.72 -8.70
N PRO A 166 -1.64 -10.31 -8.90
CA PRO A 166 -2.49 -9.93 -10.01
C PRO A 166 -3.25 -8.65 -9.68
N TRP A 167 -3.58 -7.87 -10.70
CA TRP A 167 -4.73 -6.98 -10.62
C TRP A 167 -6.00 -7.78 -10.89
N GLN A 168 -7.14 -7.38 -10.33
CA GLN A 168 -8.37 -8.16 -10.42
C GLN A 168 -8.78 -8.48 -11.87
N TRP A 169 -8.53 -7.56 -12.81
CA TRP A 169 -8.83 -7.74 -14.23
C TRP A 169 -7.82 -8.60 -14.99
N ASN A 170 -6.72 -9.02 -14.36
CA ASN A 170 -5.70 -9.79 -15.06
C ASN A 170 -6.15 -11.22 -15.36
N THR A 171 -5.89 -11.65 -16.59
CA THR A 171 -6.15 -13.00 -17.09
C THR A 171 -5.01 -13.43 -18.03
N SER A 172 -5.06 -14.64 -18.56
CA SER A 172 -4.12 -15.07 -19.62
C SER A 172 -4.20 -14.21 -20.90
N MET A 173 -5.28 -13.45 -21.08
CA MET A 173 -5.53 -12.60 -22.26
C MET A 173 -5.47 -11.10 -21.96
N ASP A 174 -5.53 -10.72 -20.69
CA ASP A 174 -5.52 -9.32 -20.24
C ASP A 174 -4.46 -9.14 -19.16
N THR A 175 -3.36 -8.48 -19.51
CA THR A 175 -2.28 -8.15 -18.58
C THR A 175 -2.14 -6.65 -18.38
N ARG A 176 -3.19 -5.87 -18.71
CA ARG A 176 -3.16 -4.41 -18.65
C ARG A 176 -2.68 -3.90 -17.30
N PRO A 177 -1.87 -2.83 -17.28
CA PRO A 177 -1.35 -2.24 -16.05
C PRO A 177 -2.46 -1.51 -15.29
N LEU A 178 -2.18 -1.18 -14.03
CA LEU A 178 -2.94 -0.22 -13.25
C LEU A 178 -2.59 1.19 -13.74
N MET A 179 -3.61 1.94 -14.14
CA MET A 179 -3.48 3.32 -14.60
C MET A 179 -3.47 4.28 -13.41
N VAL A 180 -2.49 5.17 -13.32
CA VAL A 180 -2.35 6.10 -12.18
C VAL A 180 -2.59 7.53 -12.64
N HIS A 181 -3.60 8.18 -12.05
CA HIS A 181 -3.95 9.58 -12.32
C HIS A 181 -3.72 10.47 -11.08
N PRO A 182 -2.52 11.07 -10.92
CA PRO A 182 -2.24 11.97 -9.79
C PRO A 182 -3.19 13.17 -9.71
N TYR A 183 -3.66 13.69 -10.85
CA TYR A 183 -4.67 14.75 -10.95
C TYR A 183 -5.97 14.23 -11.61
N GLY A 184 -6.43 13.06 -11.15
CA GLY A 184 -7.59 12.37 -11.71
C GLY A 184 -8.94 12.95 -11.31
N LEU A 185 -9.00 13.73 -10.23
CA LEU A 185 -10.23 14.30 -9.66
C LEU A 185 -10.06 15.80 -9.34
N PRO A 186 -10.05 16.67 -10.36
CA PRO A 186 -9.81 18.10 -10.17
C PRO A 186 -10.87 18.75 -9.28
N ASN A 187 -10.45 19.48 -8.25
CA ASN A 187 -11.32 20.12 -7.25
C ASN A 187 -12.21 19.16 -6.44
N VAL A 188 -11.72 17.94 -6.19
CA VAL A 188 -12.43 16.94 -5.40
C VAL A 188 -11.59 16.54 -4.18
N MET A 189 -12.18 16.63 -2.99
CA MET A 189 -11.61 16.16 -1.73
C MET A 189 -11.72 14.63 -1.64
N ASN A 190 -10.99 13.88 -2.48
CA ASN A 190 -11.01 12.43 -2.44
C ASN A 190 -9.79 11.80 -3.12
N ALA A 191 -9.61 10.50 -2.89
CA ALA A 191 -8.82 9.59 -3.71
C ALA A 191 -9.59 8.27 -3.82
N PHE A 192 -9.38 7.51 -4.90
CA PHE A 192 -9.94 6.16 -4.99
C PHE A 192 -9.24 5.25 -5.99
N TYR A 193 -9.32 3.95 -5.71
CA TYR A 193 -9.16 2.86 -6.66
C TYR A 193 -10.48 2.55 -7.40
N SER A 194 -10.40 2.26 -8.70
CA SER A 194 -11.51 1.78 -9.52
C SER A 194 -11.12 0.51 -10.26
N ARG A 195 -11.85 -0.58 -9.99
CA ARG A 195 -11.71 -1.86 -10.68
C ARG A 195 -12.11 -1.75 -12.15
N SER A 196 -13.30 -1.21 -12.45
CA SER A 196 -13.80 -1.12 -13.83
C SER A 196 -12.93 -0.27 -14.74
N GLN A 197 -12.35 0.81 -14.20
CA GLN A 197 -11.45 1.70 -14.94
C GLN A 197 -9.98 1.28 -14.88
N ALA A 198 -9.67 0.20 -14.13
CA ALA A 198 -8.32 -0.29 -13.90
C ALA A 198 -7.36 0.83 -13.44
N CYS A 199 -7.80 1.69 -12.51
CA CYS A 199 -7.06 2.91 -12.20
C CYS A 199 -7.08 3.35 -10.72
N LEU A 200 -6.07 4.13 -10.35
CA LEU A 200 -6.07 5.00 -9.16
C LEU A 200 -6.32 6.45 -9.60
N LYS A 201 -7.17 7.15 -8.87
CA LYS A 201 -7.46 8.57 -9.11
C LYS A 201 -7.30 9.36 -7.83
N PHE A 202 -6.48 10.39 -7.90
CA PHE A 202 -6.21 11.30 -6.81
C PHE A 202 -6.78 12.68 -7.14
N GLY A 203 -7.32 13.34 -6.12
CA GLY A 203 -7.91 14.66 -6.23
C GLY A 203 -7.02 15.75 -5.66
N ASP A 204 -7.48 16.95 -5.89
CA ASP A 204 -6.89 18.17 -5.35
C ASP A 204 -7.98 19.14 -4.96
N PHE A 205 -7.71 19.98 -3.97
CA PHE A 205 -8.70 20.92 -3.46
C PHE A 205 -8.05 22.04 -2.66
N ILE A 206 -8.75 23.16 -2.55
CA ILE A 206 -8.40 24.24 -1.62
C ILE A 206 -9.18 23.97 -0.32
N PRO A 207 -8.51 23.87 0.84
CA PRO A 207 -9.17 23.63 2.12
C PRO A 207 -10.27 24.66 2.40
N PRO A 208 -11.44 24.24 2.92
CA PRO A 208 -12.51 25.16 3.26
C PRO A 208 -12.03 26.25 4.22
N GLY A 209 -12.22 27.52 3.87
CA GLY A 209 -11.78 28.66 4.67
C GLY A 209 -10.35 29.14 4.41
N ALA A 210 -9.50 28.37 3.70
CA ALA A 210 -8.14 28.80 3.38
C ALA A 210 -8.10 29.99 2.40
N ALA A 211 -9.07 30.06 1.48
CA ALA A 211 -9.19 31.16 0.52
C ALA A 211 -9.44 32.54 1.18
N ALA A 212 -9.90 32.57 2.44
CA ALA A 212 -10.08 33.80 3.19
C ALA A 212 -8.83 34.23 3.98
N ALA A 213 -7.85 33.31 4.15
CA ALA A 213 -6.67 33.50 5.00
C ALA A 213 -5.36 33.66 4.21
N ALA A 214 -5.30 33.17 2.96
CA ALA A 214 -4.09 33.23 2.13
C ALA A 214 -4.13 34.42 1.15
N ALA A 215 -2.95 34.99 0.86
CA ALA A 215 -2.79 36.01 -0.18
C ALA A 215 -3.08 35.48 -1.60
N ASP A 216 -2.90 34.16 -1.80
CA ASP A 216 -3.30 33.41 -2.99
C ASP A 216 -3.86 32.06 -2.54
N ALA A 217 -5.15 31.81 -2.81
CA ALA A 217 -5.84 30.58 -2.44
C ALA A 217 -5.21 29.32 -3.07
N GLU A 218 -4.51 29.48 -4.21
CA GLU A 218 -3.87 28.37 -4.91
C GLU A 218 -2.64 27.86 -4.14
N THR A 219 -1.98 28.71 -3.35
CA THR A 219 -0.86 28.28 -2.49
C THR A 219 -1.29 27.35 -1.35
N ALA A 220 -2.58 27.34 -1.02
CA ALA A 220 -3.16 26.45 -0.01
C ALA A 220 -3.68 25.12 -0.60
N ARG A 221 -3.55 24.90 -1.91
CA ARG A 221 -4.09 23.69 -2.54
C ARG A 221 -3.40 22.44 -2.02
N VAL A 222 -4.22 21.48 -1.60
CA VAL A 222 -3.81 20.14 -1.17
C VAL A 222 -3.98 19.18 -2.35
N TYR A 223 -2.99 18.32 -2.55
CA TYR A 223 -3.00 17.27 -3.57
C TYR A 223 -2.89 15.91 -2.90
N THR A 224 -3.93 15.08 -3.01
CA THR A 224 -3.96 13.80 -2.30
C THR A 224 -2.92 12.81 -2.82
N CYS A 225 -2.44 13.00 -4.06
CA CYS A 225 -1.34 12.22 -4.63
C CYS A 225 0.03 12.51 -3.98
N ARG A 226 0.19 13.59 -3.22
CA ARG A 226 1.43 13.90 -2.49
C ARG A 226 1.52 13.18 -1.14
N SER A 227 0.41 12.68 -0.63
CA SER A 227 0.35 11.93 0.60
C SER A 227 0.78 10.49 0.33
N PHE A 228 1.94 10.12 0.89
CA PHE A 228 2.53 8.79 0.76
C PHE A 228 1.57 7.69 1.23
N ASP A 229 0.88 7.95 2.32
CA ASP A 229 -0.09 7.08 2.97
C ASP A 229 -1.39 6.95 2.18
N ILE A 230 -1.97 8.03 1.62
CA ILE A 230 -3.14 7.94 0.73
C ILE A 230 -2.79 7.14 -0.53
N VAL A 231 -1.65 7.39 -1.17
CA VAL A 231 -1.25 6.63 -2.36
C VAL A 231 -1.04 5.14 -2.04
N ALA A 232 -0.44 4.83 -0.88
CA ALA A 232 -0.30 3.46 -0.41
C ALA A 232 -1.65 2.79 -0.11
N HIS A 233 -2.57 3.50 0.55
CA HIS A 233 -3.93 3.05 0.88
C HIS A 233 -4.72 2.68 -0.38
N GLU A 234 -4.76 3.57 -1.37
CA GLU A 234 -5.48 3.31 -2.62
C GLU A 234 -4.84 2.18 -3.43
N THR A 235 -3.51 2.07 -3.40
CA THR A 235 -2.81 0.93 -4.01
C THR A 235 -3.16 -0.39 -3.31
N ALA A 236 -3.35 -0.37 -1.98
CA ALA A 236 -3.72 -1.53 -1.20
C ALA A 236 -5.09 -2.08 -1.61
N HIS A 237 -6.06 -1.22 -1.92
CA HIS A 237 -7.33 -1.66 -2.46
C HIS A 237 -7.15 -2.45 -3.76
N ALA A 238 -6.31 -1.97 -4.68
CA ALA A 238 -6.02 -2.69 -5.93
C ALA A 238 -5.34 -4.05 -5.68
N VAL A 239 -4.38 -4.11 -4.75
CA VAL A 239 -3.70 -5.35 -4.34
C VAL A 239 -4.68 -6.34 -3.73
N LEU A 240 -5.47 -5.92 -2.74
CA LEU A 240 -6.43 -6.78 -2.07
C LEU A 240 -7.54 -7.22 -3.01
N ASP A 241 -7.96 -6.35 -3.93
CA ASP A 241 -8.95 -6.70 -4.94
C ASP A 241 -8.45 -7.78 -5.91
N GLY A 242 -7.16 -7.77 -6.24
CA GLY A 242 -6.51 -8.83 -6.99
C GLY A 242 -6.49 -10.18 -6.26
N LEU A 243 -6.28 -10.17 -4.93
CA LEU A 243 -6.18 -11.37 -4.10
C LEU A 243 -7.54 -11.91 -3.63
N LYS A 244 -8.45 -11.03 -3.24
CA LYS A 244 -9.79 -11.33 -2.70
C LYS A 244 -10.88 -10.48 -3.36
N PRO A 245 -11.16 -10.70 -4.67
CA PRO A 245 -12.09 -9.87 -5.44
C PRO A 245 -13.51 -9.75 -4.87
N GLN A 246 -13.96 -10.73 -4.08
CA GLN A 246 -15.33 -10.74 -3.57
C GLN A 246 -15.49 -9.91 -2.28
N TRP A 247 -14.40 -9.42 -1.69
CA TRP A 247 -14.44 -8.59 -0.48
C TRP A 247 -14.87 -7.14 -0.78
N LEU A 248 -14.73 -6.67 -2.01
CA LEU A 248 -15.13 -5.31 -2.43
C LEU A 248 -16.66 -5.14 -2.62
N GLN A 249 -17.41 -6.25 -2.69
CA GLN A 249 -18.85 -6.23 -3.00
C GLN A 249 -19.69 -5.60 -1.88
N ALA A 250 -20.71 -4.81 -2.24
CA ALA A 250 -21.54 -4.09 -1.26
C ALA A 250 -22.47 -4.98 -0.42
N ASP A 251 -22.66 -6.24 -0.83
CA ASP A 251 -23.42 -7.25 -0.09
C ASP A 251 -22.56 -8.11 0.84
N ALA A 252 -21.25 -7.86 0.91
CA ALA A 252 -20.40 -8.47 1.92
C ALA A 252 -20.74 -7.92 3.33
N PRO A 253 -20.52 -8.70 4.40
CA PRO A 253 -20.72 -8.24 5.78
C PRO A 253 -19.93 -6.96 6.12
N PRO A 254 -20.40 -6.15 7.10
CA PRO A 254 -19.67 -5.00 7.64
C PRO A 254 -18.20 -5.27 7.94
N GLN A 255 -17.88 -6.36 8.63
CA GLN A 255 -16.47 -6.69 8.94
C GLN A 255 -15.62 -6.94 7.69
N THR A 256 -16.17 -7.53 6.62
CA THR A 256 -15.42 -7.69 5.35
C THR A 256 -15.08 -6.34 4.73
N GLY A 257 -16.01 -5.38 4.75
CA GLY A 257 -15.76 -4.01 4.33
C GLY A 257 -14.70 -3.33 5.21
N GLY A 258 -14.78 -3.55 6.52
CA GLY A 258 -13.78 -3.09 7.49
C GLY A 258 -12.39 -3.67 7.26
N LEU A 259 -12.27 -4.97 6.92
CA LEU A 259 -10.99 -5.61 6.59
C LEU A 259 -10.35 -4.94 5.37
N HIS A 260 -11.18 -4.58 4.38
CA HIS A 260 -10.72 -3.97 3.14
C HIS A 260 -10.15 -2.56 3.38
N GLU A 261 -10.81 -1.75 4.20
CA GLU A 261 -10.31 -0.44 4.60
C GLU A 261 -9.11 -0.53 5.56
N ALA A 262 -9.13 -1.47 6.51
CA ALA A 262 -8.02 -1.70 7.44
C ALA A 262 -6.75 -2.13 6.70
N PHE A 263 -6.89 -2.92 5.63
CA PHE A 263 -5.75 -3.28 4.78
C PHE A 263 -5.13 -2.05 4.08
N GLY A 264 -5.94 -1.04 3.74
CA GLY A 264 -5.45 0.24 3.25
C GLY A 264 -4.57 0.95 4.26
N ASP A 265 -5.11 1.21 5.45
CA ASP A 265 -4.40 1.89 6.55
C ASP A 265 -3.11 1.13 6.94
N LEU A 266 -3.20 -0.19 7.09
CA LEU A 266 -2.07 -1.03 7.46
C LEU A 266 -1.01 -1.12 6.34
N THR A 267 -1.41 -1.03 5.08
CA THR A 267 -0.45 -0.96 3.97
C THR A 267 0.38 0.31 4.04
N ALA A 268 -0.23 1.47 4.35
CA ALA A 268 0.49 2.72 4.54
C ALA A 268 1.54 2.61 5.67
N ILE A 269 1.12 2.08 6.82
CA ILE A 269 2.00 1.83 7.98
C ILE A 269 3.16 0.90 7.60
N PHE A 270 2.86 -0.28 7.03
CA PHE A 270 3.89 -1.25 6.68
C PHE A 270 4.80 -0.78 5.56
N LEU A 271 4.30 0.05 4.64
CA LEU A 271 5.12 0.66 3.61
C LEU A 271 6.09 1.67 4.22
N ALA A 272 5.64 2.52 5.14
CA ALA A 272 6.53 3.42 5.89
C ALA A 272 7.61 2.62 6.64
N LEU A 273 7.22 1.56 7.37
CA LEU A 273 8.14 0.70 8.11
C LEU A 273 9.01 -0.22 7.25
N SER A 274 8.78 -0.27 5.93
CA SER A 274 9.69 -0.92 4.98
C SER A 274 10.87 -0.03 4.56
N GLN A 275 10.90 1.22 5.04
CA GLN A 275 11.94 2.19 4.78
C GLN A 275 12.73 2.42 6.07
N LEU A 276 14.03 2.05 6.07
CA LEU A 276 14.85 2.14 7.29
C LEU A 276 14.92 3.57 7.84
N ASP A 277 14.98 4.57 6.97
CA ASP A 277 15.02 5.98 7.38
C ASP A 277 13.72 6.45 8.05
N GLN A 278 12.58 5.85 7.70
CA GLN A 278 11.32 6.06 8.41
C GLN A 278 11.31 5.34 9.76
N CYS A 279 11.83 4.11 9.85
CA CYS A 279 11.97 3.42 11.14
C CYS A 279 12.84 4.22 12.12
N GLU A 280 13.96 4.80 11.64
CA GLU A 280 14.82 5.67 12.44
C GLU A 280 14.06 6.90 12.96
N ALA A 281 13.30 7.57 12.10
CA ALA A 281 12.52 8.74 12.47
C ALA A 281 11.42 8.40 13.49
N VAL A 282 10.68 7.29 13.32
CA VAL A 282 9.68 6.82 14.30
C VAL A 282 10.35 6.54 15.64
N VAL A 283 11.46 5.80 15.66
CA VAL A 283 12.20 5.48 16.89
C VAL A 283 12.70 6.75 17.58
N ALA A 284 13.21 7.73 16.84
CA ALA A 284 13.67 9.00 17.38
C ALA A 284 12.52 9.82 17.97
N GLN A 285 11.39 9.93 17.26
CA GLN A 285 10.23 10.70 17.69
C GLN A 285 9.57 10.11 18.96
N THR A 286 9.49 8.79 19.01
CA THR A 286 8.80 8.04 20.08
C THR A 286 9.71 7.55 21.19
N LYS A 287 11.03 7.77 21.08
CA LYS A 287 12.04 7.12 21.93
C LYS A 287 11.84 5.60 22.01
N ALA A 288 11.48 4.99 20.88
CA ALA A 288 11.14 3.58 20.71
C ALA A 288 9.91 3.10 21.52
N HIS A 289 8.96 3.98 21.83
CA HIS A 289 7.69 3.64 22.47
C HIS A 289 6.52 3.96 21.52
N LEU A 290 6.03 2.98 20.74
CA LEU A 290 5.13 3.24 19.60
C LEU A 290 3.76 3.84 19.94
N HIS A 291 3.37 3.89 21.22
CA HIS A 291 2.16 4.58 21.69
C HIS A 291 2.41 6.07 22.04
N ASP A 292 3.64 6.54 21.89
CA ASP A 292 3.92 7.98 21.92
C ASP A 292 3.51 8.59 20.58
N LYS A 293 3.07 9.86 20.60
CA LYS A 293 2.59 10.57 19.41
C LYS A 293 3.60 10.48 18.25
N THR A 294 3.16 9.94 17.12
CA THR A 294 3.99 9.76 15.92
C THR A 294 3.17 9.95 14.64
N TYR A 295 3.83 10.41 13.58
CA TYR A 295 3.21 10.47 12.25
C TYR A 295 2.84 9.09 11.71
N LEU A 296 3.48 8.00 12.20
CA LEU A 296 3.17 6.65 11.75
C LEU A 296 1.73 6.23 12.08
N ALA A 297 1.22 6.68 13.24
CA ALA A 297 -0.11 6.32 13.71
C ALA A 297 -1.20 7.18 13.07
N ASP A 298 -0.89 8.42 12.68
CA ASP A 298 -1.84 9.33 12.03
C ASP A 298 -1.91 9.03 10.52
N ILE A 299 -3.09 8.67 10.02
CA ILE A 299 -3.31 8.41 8.58
C ILE A 299 -3.93 9.65 7.94
N ALA A 300 -3.36 10.09 6.83
CA ALA A 300 -3.76 11.22 5.99
C ALA A 300 -3.72 12.57 6.72
N GLU A 301 -2.55 12.93 7.24
CA GLU A 301 -2.32 14.07 8.13
C GLU A 301 -2.77 15.40 7.51
N GLN A 302 -2.25 15.80 6.34
CA GLN A 302 -2.64 17.07 5.71
C GLN A 302 -4.10 17.06 5.29
N PHE A 303 -4.62 15.93 4.84
CA PHE A 303 -6.03 15.81 4.48
C PHE A 303 -6.93 16.02 5.69
N GLY A 304 -6.65 15.35 6.81
CA GLY A 304 -7.40 15.48 8.06
C GLY A 304 -7.37 16.91 8.60
N MET A 305 -6.19 17.53 8.61
CA MET A 305 -6.03 18.94 8.99
C MET A 305 -6.78 19.89 8.05
N ALA A 306 -6.74 19.64 6.73
CA ALA A 306 -7.45 20.44 5.74
C ALA A 306 -8.99 20.39 5.89
N LEU A 307 -9.53 19.33 6.49
CA LEU A 307 -10.94 19.23 6.86
C LEU A 307 -11.28 19.83 8.24
N GLY A 308 -10.32 20.47 8.90
CA GLY A 308 -10.50 21.08 10.23
C GLY A 308 -10.24 20.13 11.41
N GLY A 309 -9.65 18.95 11.16
CA GLY A 309 -9.17 18.04 12.20
C GLY A 309 -7.89 18.53 12.88
N GLY A 310 -7.58 17.98 14.06
CA GLY A 310 -6.33 18.28 14.79
C GLY A 310 -5.16 17.34 14.49
N THR A 311 -5.42 16.24 13.77
CA THR A 311 -4.47 15.19 13.35
C THR A 311 -4.91 14.64 11.98
N GLY A 312 -4.49 13.43 11.59
CA GLY A 312 -4.97 12.74 10.39
C GLY A 312 -6.47 12.40 10.42
N LEU A 313 -6.95 11.83 9.30
CA LEU A 313 -8.34 11.34 9.16
C LEU A 313 -8.68 10.22 10.13
N ARG A 314 -7.68 9.40 10.49
CA ARG A 314 -7.76 8.27 11.41
C ARG A 314 -6.47 8.18 12.20
N ASN A 315 -6.52 7.46 13.33
CA ASN A 315 -5.35 7.16 14.14
C ASN A 315 -5.31 5.65 14.44
N ALA A 316 -4.20 5.00 14.09
CA ALA A 316 -3.99 3.57 14.29
C ALA A 316 -3.74 3.20 15.76
N ASP A 317 -3.26 4.13 16.58
CA ASP A 317 -3.13 3.98 18.03
C ASP A 317 -4.46 4.36 18.72
N ASN A 318 -5.41 3.41 18.75
CA ASN A 318 -6.75 3.63 19.29
C ASN A 318 -7.30 2.39 20.02
N ASP A 319 -8.26 2.62 20.92
CA ASP A 319 -8.92 1.60 21.75
C ASP A 319 -10.34 1.23 21.26
N LEU A 320 -10.69 1.50 19.99
CA LEU A 320 -12.04 1.25 19.48
C LEU A 320 -12.37 -0.25 19.49
N THR A 321 -13.56 -0.59 19.97
CA THR A 321 -14.06 -1.98 19.98
C THR A 321 -15.14 -2.22 18.93
N LEU A 322 -15.37 -3.49 18.58
CA LEU A 322 -16.45 -3.86 17.65
C LEU A 322 -17.83 -3.36 18.11
N SER A 323 -18.11 -3.34 19.42
CA SER A 323 -19.39 -2.85 19.93
C SER A 323 -19.60 -1.33 19.74
N GLN A 324 -18.52 -0.58 19.53
CA GLN A 324 -18.54 0.88 19.36
C GLN A 324 -18.57 1.31 17.88
N ALA A 325 -18.01 0.49 16.99
CA ALA A 325 -17.65 0.95 15.65
C ALA A 325 -18.81 1.01 14.63
N GLY A 326 -19.93 0.35 14.89
CA GLY A 326 -21.08 0.31 13.99
C GLY A 326 -20.77 -0.42 12.67
N THR A 327 -21.45 -0.03 11.58
CA THR A 327 -21.29 -0.70 10.26
C THR A 327 -20.65 0.19 9.19
N GLN A 328 -20.18 1.39 9.56
CA GLN A 328 -19.48 2.26 8.63
C GLN A 328 -18.08 1.73 8.39
N VAL A 329 -17.68 1.56 7.12
CA VAL A 329 -16.50 0.76 6.75
C VAL A 329 -15.17 1.32 7.29
N HIS A 330 -14.98 2.64 7.34
CA HIS A 330 -13.81 3.28 7.95
C HIS A 330 -13.83 3.26 9.49
N ALA A 331 -15.02 3.27 10.10
CA ALA A 331 -15.18 3.27 11.55
C ALA A 331 -14.88 1.88 12.09
N ILE A 332 -15.48 0.85 11.49
CA ILE A 332 -15.24 -0.54 11.87
C ILE A 332 -13.81 -0.98 11.52
N SER A 333 -13.20 -0.47 10.44
CA SER A 333 -11.81 -0.79 10.10
C SER A 333 -10.80 -0.39 11.17
N GLN A 334 -11.03 0.73 11.86
CA GLN A 334 -10.11 1.21 12.91
C GLN A 334 -9.97 0.22 14.07
N VAL A 335 -10.97 -0.64 14.30
CA VAL A 335 -10.87 -1.75 15.27
C VAL A 335 -9.78 -2.73 14.84
N PHE A 336 -9.79 -3.18 13.58
CA PHE A 336 -8.78 -4.12 13.08
C PHE A 336 -7.41 -3.44 12.94
N THR A 337 -7.37 -2.22 12.42
CA THR A 337 -6.13 -1.41 12.30
C THR A 337 -5.46 -1.23 13.67
N GLY A 338 -6.24 -0.85 14.70
CA GLY A 338 -5.72 -0.68 16.04
C GLY A 338 -5.22 -1.99 16.66
N ALA A 339 -5.94 -3.09 16.45
CA ALA A 339 -5.49 -4.40 16.93
C ALA A 339 -4.11 -4.75 16.38
N MET A 340 -3.92 -4.54 15.08
CA MET A 340 -2.66 -4.81 14.39
C MET A 340 -1.54 -3.85 14.80
N TYR A 341 -1.86 -2.58 15.08
CA TYR A 341 -0.89 -1.59 15.57
C TYR A 341 -0.38 -1.96 16.98
N ASP A 342 -1.26 -2.37 17.88
CA ASP A 342 -0.85 -2.84 19.21
C ASP A 342 -0.04 -4.13 19.13
N VAL A 343 -0.39 -5.06 18.22
CA VAL A 343 0.39 -6.27 18.00
C VAL A 343 1.80 -5.92 17.51
N LEU A 344 1.93 -4.93 16.62
CA LEU A 344 3.23 -4.40 16.20
C LEU A 344 4.01 -3.84 17.39
N ALA A 345 3.38 -3.04 18.24
CA ALA A 345 3.99 -2.43 19.42
C ALA A 345 4.45 -3.49 20.43
N ASP A 346 3.62 -4.49 20.72
CA ASP A 346 3.94 -5.60 21.60
C ASP A 346 5.13 -6.42 21.08
N MET A 347 5.10 -6.83 19.81
CA MET A 347 6.20 -7.59 19.20
C MET A 347 7.49 -6.77 19.16
N PHE A 348 7.41 -5.47 18.84
CA PHE A 348 8.57 -4.59 18.84
C PHE A 348 9.16 -4.44 20.24
N ALA A 349 8.34 -4.18 21.24
CA ALA A 349 8.78 -4.06 22.63
C ALA A 349 9.42 -5.37 23.14
N TYR A 350 8.88 -6.52 22.75
CA TYR A 350 9.40 -7.84 23.10
C TYR A 350 10.75 -8.15 22.45
N GLU A 351 10.89 -7.89 21.15
CA GLU A 351 12.11 -8.20 20.39
C GLU A 351 13.24 -7.18 20.63
N ARG A 352 12.91 -5.99 21.14
CA ARG A 352 13.89 -4.92 21.32
C ARG A 352 14.89 -5.27 22.42
N ASN A 353 16.16 -5.34 22.02
CA ASN A 353 17.29 -5.40 22.93
C ASN A 353 18.31 -4.30 22.59
N PRO A 354 18.23 -3.11 23.21
CA PRO A 354 19.08 -1.97 22.85
C PRO A 354 20.56 -2.17 23.18
N VAL A 355 20.93 -3.25 23.88
CA VAL A 355 22.33 -3.63 24.12
C VAL A 355 22.93 -4.32 22.89
N LEU A 356 22.12 -5.03 22.11
CA LEU A 356 22.58 -5.88 21.01
C LEU A 356 22.18 -5.38 19.63
N ASP A 357 21.01 -4.73 19.53
CA ASP A 357 20.38 -4.40 18.25
C ASP A 357 20.01 -2.92 18.17
N ASP A 358 20.14 -2.37 16.95
CA ASP A 358 19.57 -1.08 16.62
C ASP A 358 18.02 -1.15 16.62
N CYS A 359 17.37 -0.20 17.28
CA CYS A 359 15.92 -0.20 17.44
C CYS A 359 15.18 -0.05 16.10
N ALA A 360 15.70 0.73 15.14
CA ALA A 360 15.07 0.88 13.84
C ALA A 360 15.17 -0.41 13.01
N ALA A 361 16.31 -1.11 13.09
CA ALA A 361 16.48 -2.42 12.47
C ALA A 361 15.52 -3.49 13.05
N VAL A 362 15.30 -3.49 14.37
CA VAL A 362 14.31 -4.36 15.01
C VAL A 362 12.89 -4.02 14.54
N LEU A 363 12.53 -2.74 14.55
CA LEU A 363 11.21 -2.28 14.11
C LEU A 363 10.93 -2.69 12.66
N HIS A 364 11.89 -2.47 11.75
CA HIS A 364 11.82 -2.88 10.35
C HIS A 364 11.60 -4.40 10.21
N ARG A 365 12.34 -5.22 10.97
CA ARG A 365 12.22 -6.69 10.93
C ARG A 365 10.88 -7.19 11.48
N VAL A 366 10.42 -6.63 12.60
CA VAL A 366 9.13 -6.99 13.21
C VAL A 366 7.98 -6.60 12.29
N ALA A 367 7.99 -5.37 11.76
CA ALA A 367 6.99 -4.91 10.81
C ALA A 367 6.97 -5.77 9.53
N ALA A 368 8.15 -6.16 9.03
CA ALA A 368 8.24 -7.04 7.87
C ALA A 368 7.62 -8.42 8.11
N TYR A 369 7.80 -8.99 9.31
CA TYR A 369 7.16 -10.24 9.70
C TYR A 369 5.64 -10.08 9.82
N LEU A 370 5.17 -9.08 10.57
CA LEU A 370 3.75 -8.86 10.82
C LEU A 370 2.97 -8.56 9.53
N ARG A 371 3.55 -7.78 8.61
CA ARG A 371 3.01 -7.58 7.26
C ARG A 371 2.86 -8.91 6.50
N GLY A 372 3.91 -9.74 6.50
CA GLY A 372 3.89 -11.04 5.82
C GLY A 372 2.90 -12.01 6.45
N LEU A 373 2.74 -11.96 7.78
CA LEU A 373 1.72 -12.70 8.52
C LEU A 373 0.32 -12.26 8.10
N LEU A 374 0.03 -10.95 8.12
CA LEU A 374 -1.27 -10.41 7.72
C LEU A 374 -1.61 -10.79 6.28
N LEU A 375 -0.69 -10.59 5.33
CA LEU A 375 -0.94 -10.90 3.93
C LEU A 375 -1.30 -12.38 3.72
N ARG A 376 -0.55 -13.30 4.35
CA ARG A 376 -0.83 -14.74 4.25
C ARG A 376 -2.15 -15.11 4.92
N ALA A 377 -2.46 -14.52 6.08
CA ALA A 377 -3.72 -14.74 6.77
C ALA A 377 -4.91 -14.26 5.95
N LEU A 378 -4.81 -13.09 5.31
CA LEU A 378 -5.81 -12.59 4.38
C LEU A 378 -5.99 -13.52 3.17
N ILE A 379 -4.91 -14.04 2.59
CA ILE A 379 -4.98 -15.01 1.48
C ILE A 379 -5.64 -16.33 1.92
N ALA A 380 -5.34 -16.81 3.13
CA ALA A 380 -5.90 -18.05 3.66
C ALA A 380 -7.36 -17.91 4.14
N ALA A 381 -7.78 -16.71 4.52
CA ALA A 381 -9.15 -16.44 4.97
C ALA A 381 -10.20 -16.71 3.87
N PRO A 382 -11.49 -16.91 4.23
CA PRO A 382 -12.54 -17.19 3.26
C PRO A 382 -12.61 -16.19 2.10
N ASP A 383 -12.82 -16.68 0.88
CA ASP A 383 -12.92 -15.82 -0.31
C ASP A 383 -14.13 -14.86 -0.27
N ARG A 384 -15.12 -15.15 0.57
CA ARG A 384 -16.33 -14.35 0.76
C ARG A 384 -16.67 -14.23 2.23
N ALA A 385 -17.22 -13.07 2.60
CA ALA A 385 -17.79 -12.85 3.92
C ALA A 385 -16.82 -13.16 5.07
N ALA A 386 -15.52 -12.95 4.84
CA ALA A 386 -14.51 -13.07 5.89
C ALA A 386 -14.77 -12.03 6.98
N THR A 387 -14.64 -12.49 8.22
CA THR A 387 -14.77 -11.71 9.44
C THR A 387 -13.40 -11.51 10.08
N TYR A 388 -13.32 -10.67 11.11
CA TYR A 388 -12.05 -10.42 11.80
C TYR A 388 -11.52 -11.69 12.48
N VAL A 389 -12.40 -12.54 13.01
CA VAL A 389 -12.00 -13.79 13.65
C VAL A 389 -11.43 -14.80 12.66
N ASP A 390 -11.89 -14.80 11.39
CA ASP A 390 -11.35 -15.68 10.36
C ASP A 390 -9.88 -15.35 10.07
N VAL A 391 -9.58 -14.06 9.87
CA VAL A 391 -8.20 -13.59 9.64
C VAL A 391 -7.33 -13.83 10.87
N LEU A 392 -7.84 -13.54 12.07
CA LEU A 392 -7.16 -13.79 13.33
C LEU A 392 -6.78 -15.27 13.51
N ASN A 393 -7.70 -16.20 13.24
CA ASN A 393 -7.43 -17.63 13.35
C ASN A 393 -6.33 -18.06 12.38
N GLU A 394 -6.32 -17.55 11.15
CA GLU A 394 -5.23 -17.82 10.21
C GLU A 394 -3.91 -17.20 10.69
N MET A 395 -3.92 -15.99 11.26
CA MET A 395 -2.71 -15.42 11.85
C MET A 395 -2.14 -16.30 12.97
N LEU A 396 -2.98 -16.78 13.88
CA LEU A 396 -2.54 -17.65 14.98
C LEU A 396 -1.96 -18.98 14.48
N ARG A 397 -2.64 -19.61 13.50
CA ARG A 397 -2.15 -20.83 12.85
C ARG A 397 -0.80 -20.62 12.18
N ILE A 398 -0.67 -19.54 11.41
CA ILE A 398 0.56 -19.23 10.66
C ILE A 398 1.73 -18.89 11.60
N VAL A 399 1.49 -18.17 12.69
CA VAL A 399 2.54 -17.89 13.70
C VAL A 399 3.10 -19.18 14.29
N GLN A 400 2.24 -20.17 14.53
CA GLN A 400 2.65 -21.49 15.00
C GLN A 400 3.44 -22.24 13.93
N ASP A 401 2.96 -22.26 12.68
CA ASP A 401 3.65 -22.92 11.56
C ASP A 401 5.03 -22.31 11.28
N ASP A 402 5.17 -20.99 11.44
CA ASP A 402 6.44 -20.27 11.32
C ASP A 402 7.42 -20.57 12.47
N GLY A 403 6.99 -21.31 13.49
CA GLY A 403 7.80 -21.65 14.67
C GLY A 403 8.14 -20.43 15.54
N LYS A 404 7.30 -19.38 15.52
CA LYS A 404 7.53 -18.18 16.34
C LYS A 404 7.30 -18.47 17.83
N PRO A 405 7.91 -17.66 18.72
CA PRO A 405 7.69 -17.78 20.16
C PRO A 405 6.18 -17.73 20.51
N PRO A 406 5.68 -18.55 21.45
CA PRO A 406 4.26 -18.57 21.82
C PRO A 406 3.69 -17.21 22.22
N ILE A 407 4.53 -16.31 22.74
CA ILE A 407 4.12 -14.95 23.11
C ILE A 407 3.60 -14.13 21.92
N TYR A 408 4.05 -14.41 20.68
CA TYR A 408 3.52 -13.75 19.48
C TYR A 408 2.03 -14.04 19.30
N ALA A 409 1.62 -15.30 19.48
CA ALA A 409 0.22 -15.69 19.43
C ALA A 409 -0.58 -15.06 20.59
N ALA A 410 0.04 -14.94 21.78
CA ALA A 410 -0.59 -14.28 22.92
C ALA A 410 -0.81 -12.78 22.67
N PHE A 411 0.15 -12.05 22.09
CA PHE A 411 -0.02 -10.65 21.71
C PHE A 411 -1.20 -10.50 20.75
N ILE A 412 -1.24 -11.31 19.68
CA ILE A 412 -2.33 -11.30 18.72
C ILE A 412 -3.68 -11.57 19.40
N HIS A 413 -3.81 -12.66 20.17
CA HIS A 413 -5.08 -12.98 20.84
C HIS A 413 -5.49 -11.87 21.83
N ASN A 414 -4.58 -11.36 22.64
CA ASN A 414 -4.88 -10.33 23.64
C ASN A 414 -5.39 -9.03 23.00
N GLN A 415 -4.73 -8.54 21.95
CA GLN A 415 -5.09 -7.27 21.33
C GLN A 415 -6.41 -7.35 20.56
N PHE A 416 -6.71 -8.49 19.95
CA PHE A 416 -8.01 -8.75 19.33
C PHE A 416 -9.13 -8.99 20.36
N ALA A 417 -8.81 -9.57 21.53
CA ALA A 417 -9.78 -9.73 22.61
C ALA A 417 -10.16 -8.40 23.27
N ARG A 418 -9.18 -7.51 23.50
CA ARG A 418 -9.41 -6.13 23.99
C ARG A 418 -10.39 -5.34 23.12
N ARG A 419 -10.42 -5.66 21.82
CA ARG A 419 -11.27 -5.03 20.81
C ARG A 419 -12.57 -5.77 20.52
N GLU A 420 -12.87 -6.75 21.36
CA GLU A 420 -14.09 -7.56 21.34
C GLU A 420 -14.28 -8.41 20.08
N VAL A 421 -13.19 -8.75 19.38
CA VAL A 421 -13.24 -9.67 18.24
C VAL A 421 -13.42 -11.11 18.73
N VAL A 422 -12.72 -11.48 19.80
CA VAL A 422 -12.78 -12.79 20.46
C VAL A 422 -12.84 -12.60 21.98
N GLU A 423 -13.13 -13.68 22.70
CA GLU A 423 -13.07 -13.65 24.17
C GLU A 423 -11.62 -13.54 24.67
N HIS A 424 -11.47 -12.92 25.83
CA HIS A 424 -10.18 -12.88 26.51
C HIS A 424 -9.70 -14.30 26.84
N PRO A 425 -8.42 -14.62 26.59
CA PRO A 425 -7.86 -15.88 27.04
C PRO A 425 -7.95 -15.95 28.57
N GLY A 426 -8.33 -17.12 29.12
CA GLY A 426 -8.15 -17.38 30.55
C GLY A 426 -6.66 -17.38 30.92
N GLU A 427 -6.33 -17.14 32.19
CA GLU A 427 -4.93 -17.02 32.66
C GLU A 427 -4.01 -18.17 32.22
N ALA A 428 -4.52 -19.41 32.19
CA ALA A 428 -3.77 -20.58 31.73
C ALA A 428 -3.56 -20.64 30.20
N ALA A 429 -4.44 -20.01 29.41
CA ALA A 429 -4.39 -19.98 27.95
C ALA A 429 -3.44 -18.89 27.42
N MET A 430 -3.06 -17.90 28.24
CA MET A 430 -2.09 -16.86 27.84
C MET A 430 -0.68 -17.42 27.55
N ALA A 431 -0.39 -18.64 28.00
CA ALA A 431 0.92 -19.28 27.85
C ALA A 431 1.02 -20.22 26.62
N GLN A 432 -0.10 -20.52 25.95
CA GLN A 432 -0.11 -21.48 24.82
C GLN A 432 -1.07 -21.01 23.70
N PRO A 433 -0.71 -21.22 22.43
CA PRO A 433 -1.62 -20.92 21.32
C PRO A 433 -2.91 -21.75 21.45
N PRO A 434 -4.05 -21.23 20.99
CA PRO A 434 -5.32 -21.93 21.12
C PRO A 434 -5.31 -23.25 20.34
N ALA A 435 -5.76 -24.32 20.98
CA ALA A 435 -5.78 -25.67 20.39
C ALA A 435 -6.88 -25.86 19.33
N ALA A 436 -7.82 -24.91 19.23
CA ALA A 436 -8.92 -24.91 18.27
C ALA A 436 -9.19 -23.47 17.80
N PRO A 437 -9.84 -23.30 16.64
CA PRO A 437 -10.23 -21.97 16.15
C PRO A 437 -11.06 -21.20 17.18
N LEU A 438 -10.74 -19.93 17.36
CA LEU A 438 -11.45 -19.03 18.25
C LEU A 438 -12.83 -18.70 17.67
N ALA A 439 -13.82 -18.57 18.56
CA ALA A 439 -15.15 -18.11 18.22
C ALA A 439 -15.25 -16.57 18.30
N PRO A 440 -16.04 -15.92 17.43
CA PRO A 440 -16.26 -14.49 17.51
C PRO A 440 -17.02 -14.12 18.79
N LYS A 441 -16.60 -13.03 19.44
CA LYS A 441 -17.32 -12.45 20.59
C LYS A 441 -18.44 -11.54 20.13
N VAL A 442 -18.16 -10.65 19.16
CA VAL A 442 -19.15 -9.77 18.54
C VAL A 442 -19.33 -10.14 17.08
N CYS A 443 -20.57 -10.45 16.69
CA CYS A 443 -20.95 -10.76 15.32
C CYS A 443 -21.76 -9.62 14.70
N ASP A 444 -21.60 -9.42 13.39
CA ASP A 444 -22.51 -8.59 12.61
C ASP A 444 -23.95 -9.11 12.76
N LYS A 445 -24.92 -8.20 12.89
CA LYS A 445 -26.34 -8.58 12.95
C LYS A 445 -26.73 -9.34 11.66
N PRO A 446 -27.62 -10.35 11.72
CA PRO A 446 -28.09 -11.02 10.52
C PRO A 446 -28.63 -10.02 9.49
N GLY A 447 -28.09 -10.05 8.26
CA GLY A 447 -28.47 -9.13 7.19
C GLY A 447 -27.96 -7.69 7.34
N ALA A 448 -27.04 -7.43 8.28
CA ALA A 448 -26.38 -6.13 8.38
C ALA A 448 -25.73 -5.74 7.05
N ARG A 449 -25.85 -4.45 6.72
CA ARG A 449 -25.27 -3.88 5.51
C ARG A 449 -24.15 -2.92 5.87
N GLN A 450 -23.15 -2.86 5.00
CA GLN A 450 -22.09 -1.88 5.08
C GLN A 450 -22.68 -0.47 4.93
N ASP A 451 -22.26 0.46 5.79
CA ASP A 451 -22.42 1.89 5.55
C ASP A 451 -21.16 2.44 4.88
N ARG A 452 -21.28 2.80 3.60
CA ARG A 452 -20.16 3.28 2.77
C ARG A 452 -20.18 4.79 2.54
N ARG A 453 -21.10 5.53 3.17
CA ARG A 453 -21.35 6.96 2.87
C ARG A 453 -20.13 7.86 3.05
N ALA A 454 -19.25 7.51 3.98
CA ALA A 454 -18.00 8.23 4.23
C ALA A 454 -16.76 7.49 3.71
N CYS A 455 -16.91 6.40 2.95
CA CYS A 455 -15.81 5.66 2.32
C CYS A 455 -15.08 6.53 1.29
N CYS A 456 -13.78 6.27 1.06
CA CYS A 456 -13.11 6.72 -0.16
C CYS A 456 -13.92 6.23 -1.38
N GLY A 457 -13.82 6.90 -2.52
CA GLY A 457 -14.68 6.61 -3.68
C GLY A 457 -14.67 5.14 -4.14
N THR A 458 -13.66 4.37 -3.72
CA THR A 458 -13.39 2.97 -4.04
C THR A 458 -14.57 2.05 -3.78
N MET A 459 -15.25 2.16 -2.64
CA MET A 459 -16.38 1.27 -2.34
C MET A 459 -17.75 1.81 -2.80
N ASN A 460 -17.80 3.05 -3.26
CA ASN A 460 -19.05 3.76 -3.59
C ASN A 460 -19.41 3.70 -5.08
N LEU A 461 -18.57 3.05 -5.92
CA LEU A 461 -18.87 2.96 -7.35
C LEU A 461 -20.12 2.08 -7.60
N PRO A 462 -21.01 2.47 -8.55
CA PRO A 462 -22.25 1.76 -8.83
C PRO A 462 -22.07 0.26 -9.12
N GLU A 463 -20.95 -0.12 -9.74
CA GLU A 463 -20.62 -1.50 -10.10
C GLU A 463 -20.64 -2.49 -8.91
N TYR A 464 -20.40 -2.03 -7.69
CA TYR A 464 -20.40 -2.89 -6.49
C TYR A 464 -21.79 -3.12 -5.89
N HIS A 465 -22.82 -2.42 -6.38
CA HIS A 465 -24.21 -2.52 -5.92
C HIS A 465 -25.04 -3.53 -6.74
N ARG A 466 -24.39 -4.50 -7.40
CA ARG A 466 -25.03 -5.43 -8.36
C ARG A 466 -25.73 -4.71 -9.53
N VAL A 467 -25.30 -3.49 -9.88
CA VAL A 467 -25.87 -2.72 -11.00
C VAL A 467 -25.80 -3.51 -12.30
N ASN A 468 -24.75 -4.30 -12.52
CA ASN A 468 -24.66 -5.17 -13.68
C ASN A 468 -25.82 -6.17 -13.76
N ARG A 469 -26.30 -6.76 -12.65
CA ARG A 469 -27.48 -7.64 -12.70
C ARG A 469 -28.75 -6.88 -13.09
N VAL A 470 -28.90 -5.63 -12.66
CA VAL A 470 -30.03 -4.79 -13.04
C VAL A 470 -29.94 -4.45 -14.52
N LEU A 471 -28.79 -3.97 -14.98
CA LEU A 471 -28.53 -3.67 -16.40
C LEU A 471 -28.66 -4.90 -17.30
N ASP A 472 -28.20 -6.07 -16.87
CA ASP A 472 -28.38 -7.34 -17.58
C ASP A 472 -29.86 -7.70 -17.67
N SER A 473 -30.63 -7.48 -16.59
CA SER A 473 -32.07 -7.74 -16.57
C SER A 473 -32.84 -6.79 -17.49
N GLU A 474 -32.45 -5.50 -17.54
CA GLU A 474 -32.99 -4.48 -18.43
C GLU A 474 -32.63 -4.78 -19.89
N SER A 475 -31.36 -5.12 -20.15
CA SER A 475 -30.86 -5.51 -21.47
C SER A 475 -31.58 -6.76 -21.97
N ALA A 476 -31.79 -7.76 -21.11
CA ALA A 476 -32.56 -8.95 -21.44
C ALA A 476 -34.04 -8.64 -21.66
N ALA A 477 -34.63 -7.72 -20.90
CA ALA A 477 -36.01 -7.27 -21.12
C ALA A 477 -36.18 -6.53 -22.45
N LEU A 478 -35.23 -5.65 -22.79
CA LEU A 478 -35.17 -4.96 -24.08
C LEU A 478 -34.97 -5.95 -25.23
N ALA A 479 -34.07 -6.92 -25.08
CA ALA A 479 -33.86 -7.98 -26.06
C ALA A 479 -35.15 -8.80 -26.30
N ARG A 480 -35.86 -9.18 -25.23
CA ARG A 480 -37.17 -9.85 -25.33
C ARG A 480 -38.20 -8.98 -26.06
N TRP A 481 -38.27 -7.68 -25.75
CA TRP A 481 -39.17 -6.75 -26.42
C TRP A 481 -38.83 -6.59 -27.90
N CYS A 482 -37.55 -6.42 -28.25
CA CYS A 482 -37.08 -6.32 -29.63
C CYS A 482 -37.43 -7.57 -30.44
N ALA A 483 -37.21 -8.75 -29.88
CA ALA A 483 -37.58 -10.03 -30.48
C ALA A 483 -39.10 -10.13 -30.71
N ALA A 484 -39.91 -9.75 -29.72
CA ALA A 484 -41.37 -9.73 -29.83
C ALA A 484 -41.91 -8.70 -30.85
N ASN A 485 -41.10 -7.69 -31.22
CA ASN A 485 -41.47 -6.63 -32.16
C ASN A 485 -40.68 -6.71 -33.49
N GLY A 486 -40.18 -7.89 -33.84
CA GLY A 486 -39.59 -8.16 -35.16
C GLY A 486 -38.23 -7.48 -35.43
N ARG A 487 -37.55 -6.96 -34.41
CA ARG A 487 -36.20 -6.39 -34.51
C ARG A 487 -35.18 -7.48 -34.17
N LEU A 488 -34.91 -8.35 -35.14
CA LEU A 488 -34.03 -9.50 -34.98
C LEU A 488 -32.56 -9.13 -35.30
N GLY A 489 -31.65 -9.51 -34.42
CA GLY A 489 -30.19 -9.41 -34.57
C GLY A 489 -29.53 -10.52 -33.74
N GLU A 490 -28.23 -10.78 -33.94
CA GLU A 490 -27.51 -11.77 -33.13
C GLU A 490 -27.52 -11.36 -31.65
N CYS A 491 -28.10 -12.21 -30.81
CA CYS A 491 -28.07 -12.04 -29.37
C CYS A 491 -26.69 -12.48 -28.86
N LEU A 492 -25.70 -11.57 -28.90
CA LEU A 492 -24.42 -11.76 -28.22
C LEU A 492 -24.62 -11.56 -26.71
N LEU A 493 -25.19 -12.55 -26.03
CA LEU A 493 -25.10 -12.62 -24.57
C LEU A 493 -23.65 -12.96 -24.19
N PRO A 494 -23.05 -12.29 -23.20
CA PRO A 494 -21.82 -12.80 -22.59
C PRO A 494 -22.16 -14.17 -21.95
N SER A 495 -21.46 -15.21 -22.37
CA SER A 495 -21.66 -16.58 -21.88
C SER A 495 -21.41 -16.63 -20.37
N ALA A 496 -22.49 -16.68 -19.58
CA ALA A 496 -22.40 -17.12 -18.20
C ALA A 496 -22.26 -18.65 -18.21
N ALA A 497 -21.13 -19.14 -17.70
CA ALA A 497 -20.88 -20.57 -17.54
C ALA A 497 -22.04 -21.24 -16.79
N VAL A 498 -22.71 -22.18 -17.45
CA VAL A 498 -23.81 -22.96 -16.88
C VAL A 498 -23.21 -24.05 -15.98
N VAL A 499 -23.48 -23.98 -14.69
CA VAL A 499 -23.24 -25.09 -13.75
C VAL A 499 -24.42 -26.06 -13.85
N PRO A 500 -24.21 -27.38 -14.07
CA PRO A 500 -25.32 -28.32 -14.21
C PRO A 500 -25.95 -28.61 -12.84
N VAL A 501 -27.26 -28.49 -12.76
CA VAL A 501 -28.06 -28.93 -11.59
C VAL A 501 -28.41 -30.40 -11.77
N ALA A 502 -28.10 -31.21 -10.75
CA ALA A 502 -28.36 -32.64 -10.72
C ALA A 502 -29.86 -32.97 -10.58
N GLY A 503 -30.29 -33.92 -11.42
CA GLY A 503 -31.44 -34.84 -11.36
C GLY A 503 -32.61 -34.56 -10.42
N VAL A 504 -33.79 -34.40 -11.03
CA VAL A 504 -35.08 -34.82 -10.47
C VAL A 504 -35.83 -35.60 -11.55
N GLU A 505 -36.09 -36.89 -11.31
CA GLU A 505 -36.92 -37.76 -12.16
C GLU A 505 -38.40 -37.32 -12.13
N PRO A 506 -39.15 -37.47 -13.23
CA PRO A 506 -40.58 -37.19 -13.24
C PRO A 506 -41.39 -38.41 -12.78
N ALA A 507 -42.23 -38.20 -11.77
CA ALA A 507 -43.25 -39.16 -11.36
C ALA A 507 -44.36 -39.28 -12.42
N GLY A 508 -44.83 -40.52 -12.60
CA GLY A 508 -45.65 -40.98 -13.71
C GLY A 508 -47.07 -40.39 -13.78
N ALA A 509 -47.58 -40.38 -15.01
CA ALA A 509 -48.97 -40.11 -15.34
C ALA A 509 -49.78 -41.40 -15.25
N GLU A 510 -50.83 -41.41 -14.43
CA GLU A 510 -51.87 -42.43 -14.41
C GLU A 510 -53.15 -41.84 -15.01
N ARG A 511 -53.62 -42.41 -16.14
CA ARG A 511 -55.04 -42.48 -16.50
C ARG A 511 -55.29 -43.74 -17.34
N ALA A 512 -56.25 -44.53 -16.86
CA ALA A 512 -56.90 -45.72 -17.41
C ALA A 512 -56.15 -47.05 -17.28
#